data_AF-A0A446AQ22-F1
#
_entry.id   AF-A0A446AQ22-F1
#
_cell.length_a   1.000
_cell.length_b   1.000
_cell.length_c   1.000
_cell.angle_alpha   90.00
_cell.angle_beta   90.00
_cell.angle_gamma   90.00
#
_symmetry.space_group_name_H-M   'P 1'
#
loop_
_entity.id
_entity.type
_entity.pdbx_description
1 polymer ?
#
loop_
_entity_poly.entity_id
_entity_poly.type
_entity_poly.pdbx_seq_one_letter_code
_entity_poly.pdbx_strand_id
1 'polypeptide(L)'
;MKKIVPDPPYSDISRNSFTTPYFSIHSDLIPPDSLAYASELLRGIHETTDEFCRTHVNEPGQGMLMNVLHSAEMARTLVEHALRKLQAVEEGVVA
;
A
#
# COMPACT_ATOMS: atom_id res chain seq x y z
N MET A 1 7.78 -43.24 24.57
CA MET A 1 6.95 -42.92 23.40
C MET A 1 7.49 -41.67 22.75
N LYS A 2 8.24 -41.80 21.65
CA LYS A 2 8.68 -40.63 20.86
C LYS A 2 7.62 -40.41 19.80
N LYS A 3 6.65 -39.53 20.05
CA LYS A 3 5.75 -39.10 18.98
C LYS A 3 6.61 -38.39 17.95
N ILE A 4 6.71 -38.97 16.76
CA ILE A 4 7.27 -38.28 15.60
C ILE A 4 6.28 -37.17 15.30
N VAL A 5 6.65 -35.95 15.65
CA VAL A 5 5.92 -34.77 15.24
C VAL A 5 6.16 -34.65 13.74
N PRO A 6 5.11 -34.62 12.90
CA PRO A 6 5.29 -34.34 11.48
C PRO A 6 5.95 -32.97 11.40
N ASP A 7 7.11 -32.88 10.74
CA ASP A 7 7.67 -31.60 10.39
C ASP A 7 6.58 -30.80 9.65
N PRO A 8 6.40 -29.51 9.99
CA PRO A 8 5.36 -28.71 9.37
C PRO A 8 5.52 -28.82 7.86
N PRO A 9 4.42 -29.03 7.11
CA PRO A 9 4.52 -29.05 5.66
C PRO A 9 5.19 -27.73 5.28
N TYR A 10 6.32 -27.81 4.58
CA TYR A 10 6.89 -26.68 3.89
C TYR A 10 5.86 -26.29 2.83
N SER A 11 4.84 -25.56 3.26
CA SER A 11 3.87 -24.95 2.40
C SER A 11 4.69 -24.03 1.51
N ASP A 12 4.70 -24.32 0.21
CA ASP A 12 5.29 -23.50 -0.86
C ASP A 12 4.87 -22.01 -0.82
N ILE A 13 3.92 -21.66 0.06
CA ILE A 13 3.52 -20.31 0.46
C ILE A 13 4.64 -19.55 1.20
N SER A 14 5.65 -20.26 1.73
CA SER A 14 6.75 -19.71 2.53
C SER A 14 7.87 -19.09 1.69
N ARG A 15 8.19 -19.63 0.51
CA ARG A 15 9.52 -19.37 -0.09
C ARG A 15 9.71 -17.95 -0.64
N ASN A 16 8.63 -17.20 -0.88
CA ASN A 16 8.68 -15.81 -1.32
C ASN A 16 8.40 -14.79 -0.20
N SER A 17 7.81 -15.23 0.92
CA SER A 17 7.30 -14.33 1.97
C SER A 17 8.32 -14.11 3.12
N PHE A 18 9.26 -15.03 3.35
CA PHE A 18 10.28 -14.88 4.43
C PHE A 18 11.57 -14.17 4.02
N THR A 19 11.79 -13.90 2.74
CA THR A 19 13.01 -13.21 2.25
C THR A 19 12.78 -11.73 1.96
N THR A 20 11.53 -11.33 1.85
CA THR A 20 11.12 -9.95 1.62
C THR A 20 10.93 -9.29 2.98
N PRO A 21 11.67 -8.21 3.29
CA PRO A 21 11.47 -7.46 4.52
C PRO A 21 9.99 -7.09 4.68
N TYR A 22 9.48 -7.02 5.91
CA TYR A 22 8.10 -6.58 6.20
C TYR A 22 7.76 -5.19 5.63
N PHE A 23 8.76 -4.39 5.28
CA PHE A 23 8.62 -3.08 4.64
C PHE A 23 8.74 -3.13 3.11
N SER A 24 8.84 -4.30 2.51
CA SER A 24 9.10 -4.50 1.10
C SER A 24 7.84 -4.99 0.40
N ILE A 25 7.43 -4.27 -0.65
CA ILE A 25 6.33 -4.67 -1.52
C ILE A 25 6.79 -5.94 -2.27
N HIS A 26 6.04 -7.03 -2.16
CA HIS A 26 6.35 -8.27 -2.87
C HIS A 26 6.19 -8.05 -4.39
N SER A 27 7.11 -8.62 -5.19
CA SER A 27 7.11 -8.42 -6.65
C SER A 27 6.01 -9.20 -7.38
N ASP A 28 5.31 -10.09 -6.68
CA ASP A 28 4.27 -10.98 -7.20
C ASP A 28 2.84 -10.49 -6.89
N LEU A 29 2.69 -9.22 -6.48
CA LEU A 29 1.38 -8.62 -6.30
C LEU A 29 0.59 -8.55 -7.61
N ILE A 30 -0.65 -9.01 -7.56
CA ILE A 30 -1.61 -8.80 -8.64
C ILE A 30 -1.92 -7.30 -8.75
N PRO A 31 -2.28 -6.79 -9.95
CA PRO A 31 -2.55 -5.37 -10.16
C PRO A 31 -3.55 -4.74 -9.17
N PRO A 32 -4.70 -5.36 -8.82
CA PRO A 32 -5.63 -4.78 -7.84
C PRO A 32 -4.97 -4.56 -6.47
N ASP A 33 -4.26 -5.56 -5.96
CA ASP A 33 -3.60 -5.50 -4.66
C ASP A 33 -2.49 -4.45 -4.67
N SER A 34 -1.72 -4.36 -5.76
CA SER A 34 -0.67 -3.35 -5.90
C SER A 34 -1.21 -1.92 -5.82
N LEU A 35 -2.40 -1.67 -6.41
CA LEU A 35 -3.08 -0.38 -6.35
C LEU A 35 -3.67 -0.13 -4.95
N ALA A 36 -4.23 -1.16 -4.30
CA ALA A 36 -4.70 -1.04 -2.92
C ALA A 36 -3.55 -0.65 -1.97
N TYR A 37 -2.40 -1.33 -2.06
CA TYR A 37 -1.22 -0.99 -1.28
C TYR A 37 -0.72 0.43 -1.56
N ALA A 38 -0.69 0.86 -2.82
CA ALA A 38 -0.30 2.23 -3.17
C ALA A 38 -1.24 3.27 -2.53
N SER A 39 -2.55 3.01 -2.50
CA SER A 39 -3.54 3.89 -1.85
C SER A 39 -3.26 4.03 -0.35
N GLU A 40 -2.97 2.92 0.33
CA GLU A 40 -2.65 2.90 1.76
C GLU A 40 -1.34 3.62 2.09
N LEU A 41 -0.32 3.50 1.25
CA LEU A 41 0.94 4.25 1.41
C LEU A 41 0.73 5.75 1.26
N LEU A 42 -0.05 6.17 0.27
CA LEU A 42 -0.37 7.59 0.04
C LEU A 42 -1.21 8.17 1.17
N ARG A 43 -2.14 7.38 1.71
CA ARG A 43 -2.89 7.72 2.92
C ARG A 43 -1.97 7.92 4.12
N GLY A 44 -1.03 6.99 4.35
CA GLY A 44 -0.04 7.12 5.41
C GLY A 44 0.85 8.37 5.27
N ILE A 45 1.30 8.68 4.06
CA ILE A 45 2.04 9.93 3.78
C ILE A 45 1.20 11.15 4.14
N HIS A 46 -0.07 11.17 3.72
CA HIS A 46 -0.97 12.27 4.01
C HIS A 46 -1.19 12.42 5.53
N GLU A 47 -1.61 11.37 6.22
CA GLU A 47 -1.91 11.39 7.66
C GLU A 47 -0.69 11.83 8.50
N THR A 48 0.49 11.28 8.20
CA THR A 48 1.72 11.62 8.94
C THR A 48 2.21 13.03 8.68
N THR A 49 2.15 13.49 7.43
CA THR A 49 2.55 14.86 7.07
C THR A 49 1.57 15.88 7.65
N ASP A 50 0.28 15.58 7.63
CA ASP A 50 -0.76 16.48 8.12
C ASP A 50 -0.66 16.64 9.65
N GLU A 51 -0.48 15.54 10.38
CA GLU A 51 -0.22 15.59 11.83
C GLU A 51 1.05 16.41 12.16
N PHE A 52 2.12 16.23 11.38
CA PHE A 52 3.33 17.04 11.54
C PHE A 52 3.07 18.53 11.31
N CYS A 53 2.33 18.88 10.24
CA CYS A 53 1.93 20.26 9.95
C CYS A 53 1.09 20.90 11.06
N ARG A 54 0.16 20.13 11.67
CA ARG A 54 -0.69 20.62 12.77
C ARG A 54 0.10 20.85 14.06
N THR A 55 1.14 20.05 14.30
CA THR A 55 1.99 20.17 15.48
C THR A 55 3.07 21.24 15.35
N HIS A 56 3.44 21.64 14.12
CA HIS A 56 4.54 22.56 13.81
C HIS A 56 4.08 23.79 13.01
N VAL A 57 3.02 24.46 13.47
CA VAL A 57 2.43 25.62 12.78
C VAL A 57 3.43 26.80 12.73
N ASN A 58 3.56 27.43 11.56
CA ASN A 58 4.45 28.56 11.26
C ASN A 58 5.95 28.22 11.14
N GLU A 59 6.32 26.94 11.09
CA GLU A 59 7.69 26.56 10.77
C GLU A 59 8.03 26.84 9.28
N PRO A 60 9.26 27.27 8.97
CA PRO A 60 9.70 27.44 7.59
C PRO A 60 9.64 26.11 6.83
N GLY A 61 9.08 26.13 5.62
CA GLY A 61 8.91 24.93 4.78
C GLY A 61 7.49 24.35 4.78
N GLN A 62 6.56 24.90 5.55
CA GLN A 62 5.15 24.46 5.58
C GLN A 62 4.48 24.46 4.19
N GLY A 63 4.83 25.41 3.31
CA GLY A 63 4.34 25.42 1.93
C GLY A 63 4.76 24.20 1.11
N MET A 64 5.97 23.66 1.34
CA MET A 64 6.42 22.43 0.67
C MET A 64 5.65 21.21 1.20
N LEU A 65 5.38 21.17 2.51
CA LEU A 65 4.59 20.10 3.12
C LEU A 65 3.12 20.12 2.65
N MET A 66 2.54 21.30 2.45
CA MET A 66 1.21 21.41 1.84
C MET A 66 1.18 20.89 0.41
N ASN A 67 2.24 21.10 -0.37
CA ASN A 67 2.36 20.52 -1.70
C ASN A 67 2.49 18.99 -1.65
N VAL A 68 3.19 18.44 -0.66
CA VAL A 68 3.26 16.98 -0.42
C VAL A 68 1.88 16.42 -0.13
N LEU A 69 1.12 17.04 0.79
CA LEU A 69 -0.25 16.63 1.12
C LEU A 69 -1.15 16.60 -0.11
N HIS A 70 -1.15 17.70 -0.88
CA HIS A 70 -1.95 17.78 -2.09
C HIS A 70 -1.55 16.73 -3.14
N SER A 71 -0.25 16.52 -3.34
CA SER A 71 0.26 15.53 -4.29
C SER A 71 -0.10 14.10 -3.88
N ALA A 72 0.00 13.79 -2.58
CA ALA A 72 -0.38 12.48 -2.04
C ALA A 72 -1.88 12.20 -2.24
N GLU A 73 -2.73 13.19 -1.96
CA GLU A 73 -4.19 13.06 -2.14
C GLU A 73 -4.59 12.90 -3.62
N MET A 74 -3.96 13.67 -4.52
CA MET A 74 -4.20 13.52 -5.96
C MET A 74 -3.73 12.16 -6.48
N ALA A 75 -2.54 11.72 -6.09
CA ALA A 75 -2.04 10.40 -6.47
C ALA A 75 -2.98 9.29 -5.97
N ARG A 76 -3.49 9.42 -4.74
CA ARG A 76 -4.41 8.43 -4.15
C ARG A 76 -5.71 8.37 -4.95
N THR A 77 -6.25 9.52 -5.32
CA THR A 77 -7.45 9.61 -6.16
C THR A 77 -7.25 8.92 -7.52
N LEU A 78 -6.08 9.10 -8.15
CA LEU A 78 -5.74 8.43 -9.41
C LEU A 78 -5.62 6.90 -9.25
N VAL A 79 -5.01 6.44 -8.16
CA VAL A 79 -4.88 5.02 -7.83
C VAL A 79 -6.25 4.38 -7.61
N GLU A 80 -7.12 5.01 -6.83
CA GLU A 80 -8.49 4.54 -6.62
C GLU A 80 -9.30 4.52 -7.91
N HIS A 81 -9.11 5.51 -8.79
CA HIS A 81 -9.74 5.53 -10.11
C HIS A 81 -9.27 4.35 -10.98
N ALA A 82 -7.96 4.09 -11.02
CA ALA A 82 -7.40 2.97 -11.76
C ALA A 82 -7.92 1.63 -11.23
N LEU A 83 -8.01 1.47 -9.90
CA LEU A 83 -8.54 0.27 -9.27
C LEU A 83 -10.01 0.01 -9.66
N ARG A 84 -10.86 1.05 -9.57
CA ARG A 84 -12.28 0.94 -9.99
C ARG A 84 -12.41 0.56 -11.47
N LYS A 85 -11.56 1.11 -12.34
CA LYS A 85 -11.54 0.78 -13.76
C LYS A 85 -11.13 -0.67 -14.01
N LEU A 86 -10.12 -1.16 -13.29
CA LEU A 86 -9.66 -2.54 -13.39
C LEU A 86 -10.77 -3.53 -12.97
N GLN A 87 -11.44 -3.25 -11.85
CA GLN A 87 -12.56 -4.05 -11.35
C GLN A 87 -13.74 -4.09 -12.34
N ALA A 88 -14.09 -2.95 -12.95
CA ALA A 88 -15.16 -2.90 -13.95
C ALA A 88 -14.88 -3.75 -15.20
N VAL A 89 -13.60 -3.87 -15.59
CA VAL A 89 -13.17 -4.75 -16.69
C VAL A 89 -13.32 -6.22 -16.30
N GLU A 90 -12.96 -6.58 -15.07
CA GLU A 90 -13.10 -7.96 -14.56
C GLU A 90 -14.57 -8.38 -14.44
N GLU A 91 -15.47 -7.45 -14.09
CA GLU A 91 -16.91 -7.71 -13.97
C GLU A 91 -17.66 -7.75 -15.32
N GLY A 92 -16.96 -7.58 -16.46
CA GLY A 92 -17.58 -7.62 -17.78
C GLY A 92 -18.54 -6.45 -18.06
N VAL A 93 -18.51 -5.41 -17.23
CA VAL A 93 -19.28 -4.18 -17.41
C VAL A 93 -18.50 -3.27 -18.35
N VAL A 94 -18.46 -3.66 -19.63
CA VAL A 94 -18.00 -2.76 -20.69
C VAL A 94 -19.17 -1.86 -21.08
N ALA A 95 -19.00 -0.55 -20.87
CA ALA A 95 -19.89 0.48 -21.37
C ALA A 95 -19.91 0.53 -22.90
#